data_AF-A0AAV7G0K0-F1
#
_entry.id   AF-A0AAV7G0K0-F1
#
_cell.length_a   1.000
_cell.length_b   1.000
_cell.length_c   1.000
_cell.angle_alpha   90.00
_cell.angle_beta   90.00
_cell.angle_gamma   90.00
#
_symmetry.space_group_name_H-M   'P 1'
#
loop_
_entity.id
_entity.type
_entity.pdbx_description
1 polymer ?
#
loop_
_entity_poly.entity_id
_entity_poly.type
_entity_poly.pdbx_seq_one_letter_code
_entity_poly.pdbx_strand_id
1 'polypeptide(L)'
;MNYAFEFNLLTVKKVDASDISAQHNGFLLPRDVVENKLVPNLTYEEREKASLLNVNKRRSWRDSDASSSSARRNYDGLNVSVYVEGGWRLELLLTHNDESGDTVIRGNELELLRRFGNFKEGDNVAIWMVRHLDKRNRYRNKFCFCFVKIDWSLMIAETSEYDLRLAVL
;
A
#
# COMPACT_ATOMS: atom_id res chain seq x y z
N MET A 1 -9.98 26.70 -6.02
CA MET A 1 -8.86 25.76 -6.20
C MET A 1 -9.48 24.39 -6.46
N ASN A 2 -9.22 23.76 -7.61
CA ASN A 2 -9.70 22.40 -7.89
C ASN A 2 -8.58 21.43 -7.51
N TYR A 3 -8.69 20.83 -6.33
CA TYR A 3 -7.86 19.69 -5.96
C TYR A 3 -8.53 18.44 -6.55
N ALA A 4 -7.91 17.84 -7.56
CA ALA A 4 -8.34 16.56 -8.09
C ALA A 4 -7.55 15.46 -7.39
N PHE A 5 -8.25 14.48 -6.85
CA PHE A 5 -7.65 13.26 -6.32
C PHE A 5 -7.99 12.11 -7.25
N GLU A 6 -6.99 11.32 -7.58
CA GLU A 6 -7.20 10.05 -8.26
C GLU A 6 -7.27 8.95 -7.20
N PHE A 7 -8.42 8.29 -7.12
CA PHE A 7 -8.66 7.15 -6.23
C PHE A 7 -8.76 5.89 -7.08
N ASN A 8 -7.81 4.97 -6.91
CA ASN A 8 -7.80 3.70 -7.61
C ASN A 8 -7.81 2.57 -6.59
N LEU A 9 -8.80 1.68 -6.67
CA LEU A 9 -8.81 0.49 -5.83
C LEU A 9 -7.60 -0.38 -6.18
N LEU A 10 -6.73 -0.61 -5.19
CA LEU A 10 -5.58 -1.50 -5.36
C LEU A 10 -6.04 -2.95 -5.24
N THR A 11 -6.61 -3.28 -4.09
CA THR A 11 -7.08 -4.64 -3.80
C THR A 11 -8.01 -4.66 -2.59
N VAL A 12 -8.72 -5.77 -2.43
CA VAL A 12 -9.31 -6.18 -1.14
C VAL A 12 -8.46 -7.33 -0.62
N LYS A 13 -7.91 -7.17 0.57
CA LYS A 13 -7.05 -8.17 1.20
C LYS A 13 -7.67 -8.65 2.52
N LYS A 14 -7.64 -9.96 2.76
CA LYS A 14 -7.90 -10.52 4.08
C LYS A 14 -6.65 -10.32 4.96
N VAL A 15 -6.80 -9.73 6.13
CA VAL A 15 -5.70 -9.46 7.06
C VAL A 15 -5.16 -10.77 7.61
N ASP A 16 -3.86 -11.00 7.44
CA ASP A 16 -3.15 -12.19 7.92
C ASP A 16 -2.58 -11.93 9.32
N ALA A 17 -2.30 -13.01 10.08
CA ALA A 17 -1.65 -12.91 11.40
C ALA A 17 -0.33 -12.12 11.35
N SER A 18 0.43 -12.24 10.25
CA SER A 18 1.69 -11.54 10.06
C SER A 18 1.52 -10.03 9.90
N ASP A 19 0.41 -9.57 9.32
CA ASP A 19 0.12 -8.14 9.12
C ASP A 19 -0.09 -7.40 10.46
N ILE A 20 -0.60 -8.12 11.47
CA ILE A 20 -0.89 -7.59 12.80
C ILE A 20 0.15 -7.98 13.85
N SER A 21 1.15 -8.78 13.49
CA SER A 21 2.22 -9.19 14.39
C SER A 21 3.20 -8.05 14.66
N ALA A 22 3.54 -7.84 15.93
CA ALA A 22 4.60 -6.91 16.34
C ALA A 22 5.99 -7.37 15.85
N GLN A 23 6.19 -8.68 15.66
CA GLN A 23 7.47 -9.25 15.24
C GLN A 23 7.79 -8.98 13.77
N HIS A 24 6.77 -9.02 12.90
CA HIS A 24 6.96 -8.80 11.46
C HIS A 24 6.93 -7.32 11.08
N ASN A 25 6.27 -6.47 11.88
CA ASN A 25 6.19 -5.02 11.73
C ASN A 25 5.97 -4.53 10.28
N GLY A 26 5.11 -5.21 9.54
CA GLY A 26 4.78 -4.86 8.18
C GLY A 26 3.41 -5.39 7.78
N PHE A 27 2.73 -4.68 6.90
CA PHE A 27 1.50 -5.09 6.24
C PHE A 27 1.84 -5.50 4.81
N LEU A 28 1.66 -6.78 4.49
CA LEU A 28 2.05 -7.35 3.20
C LEU A 28 1.07 -6.98 2.09
N LEU A 29 1.58 -6.52 0.95
CA LEU A 29 0.80 -6.32 -0.26
C LEU A 29 0.94 -7.55 -1.17
N PRO A 30 -0.18 -8.07 -1.74
CA PRO A 30 -0.12 -9.21 -2.64
C PRO A 30 0.78 -8.93 -3.84
N ARG A 31 1.63 -9.89 -4.20
CA ARG A 31 2.65 -9.73 -5.23
C ARG A 31 2.04 -9.38 -6.59
N ASP A 32 1.01 -10.10 -7.01
CA ASP A 32 0.29 -9.88 -8.27
C ASP A 32 -0.31 -8.47 -8.34
N VAL A 33 -0.85 -7.99 -7.22
CA VAL A 33 -1.39 -6.64 -7.08
C VAL A 33 -0.27 -5.59 -7.18
N VAL A 34 0.88 -5.85 -6.56
CA VAL A 34 2.03 -4.95 -6.65
C VAL A 34 2.51 -4.81 -8.09
N GLU A 35 2.76 -5.94 -8.75
CA GLU A 35 3.31 -6.00 -10.10
C GLU A 35 2.37 -5.37 -11.14
N ASN A 36 1.07 -5.67 -11.06
CA ASN A 36 0.11 -5.30 -12.11
C ASN A 36 -0.69 -4.03 -11.84
N LYS A 37 -0.77 -3.58 -10.58
CA LYS A 37 -1.59 -2.41 -10.20
C LYS A 37 -0.80 -1.32 -9.50
N LEU A 38 0.04 -1.67 -8.52
CA LEU A 38 0.80 -0.65 -7.77
C LEU A 38 1.90 -0.03 -8.63
N VAL A 39 2.80 -0.83 -9.17
CA VAL A 39 3.97 -0.35 -9.92
C VAL A 39 3.60 0.56 -11.09
N PRO A 40 2.58 0.24 -11.92
CA PRO A 40 2.15 1.15 -13.00
C PRO A 40 1.75 2.55 -12.53
N ASN A 41 1.24 2.68 -11.30
CA ASN A 41 0.78 3.94 -10.71
C ASN A 41 1.89 4.74 -10.01
N LEU A 42 3.10 4.19 -9.89
CA LEU A 42 4.25 4.86 -9.31
C LEU A 42 5.12 5.49 -10.41
N THR A 43 5.66 6.67 -10.12
CA THR A 43 6.73 7.30 -10.91
C THR A 43 8.04 6.53 -10.81
N TYR A 44 8.99 6.79 -11.70
CA TYR A 44 10.30 6.14 -11.65
C TYR A 44 11.02 6.34 -10.30
N GLU A 45 11.07 7.58 -9.79
CA GLU A 45 11.69 7.91 -8.51
C GLU A 45 11.01 7.22 -7.33
N GLU A 46 9.68 7.09 -7.36
CA GLU A 46 8.92 6.38 -6.31
C GLU A 46 9.22 4.87 -6.35
N ARG A 47 9.31 4.28 -7.55
CA ARG A 47 9.70 2.87 -7.72
C ARG A 47 11.12 2.63 -7.23
N GLU A 48 12.05 3.54 -7.51
CA GLU A 48 13.43 3.46 -7.03
C GLU A 48 13.48 3.50 -5.50
N LYS A 49 12.81 4.48 -4.87
CA LYS A 49 12.76 4.62 -3.40
C LYS A 49 12.09 3.43 -2.70
N ALA A 50 11.11 2.80 -3.36
CA ALA A 50 10.42 1.61 -2.84
C ALA A 50 11.14 0.29 -3.19
N SER A 51 12.27 0.32 -3.89
CA SER A 51 12.97 -0.88 -4.41
C SER A 51 12.13 -1.74 -5.37
N LEU A 52 11.23 -1.13 -6.14
CA LEU A 52 10.27 -1.79 -7.04
C LEU A 52 10.66 -1.79 -8.53
N LEU A 53 11.85 -1.29 -8.90
CA LEU A 53 12.26 -1.18 -10.31
C LEU A 53 12.34 -2.53 -11.04
N ASN A 54 12.66 -3.61 -10.32
CA ASN A 54 12.91 -4.94 -10.91
C ASN A 54 11.94 -6.01 -10.41
N VAL A 55 10.77 -5.65 -9.88
CA VAL A 55 9.84 -6.62 -9.26
C VAL A 55 9.42 -7.75 -10.22
N ASN A 56 9.37 -7.47 -11.54
CA ASN A 56 9.00 -8.43 -12.58
C ASN A 56 10.18 -9.26 -13.13
N LYS A 57 11.43 -8.91 -12.78
CA LYS A 57 12.59 -9.68 -13.22
C LYS A 57 12.76 -10.84 -12.25
N ARG A 58 12.32 -12.04 -12.65
CA ARG A 58 12.81 -13.29 -12.04
C ARG A 58 14.33 -13.22 -12.09
N ARG A 59 14.99 -13.04 -10.93
CA ARG A 59 16.45 -13.07 -10.89
C ARG A 59 16.89 -14.42 -11.40
N SER A 60 17.45 -14.44 -12.61
CA SER A 60 18.30 -15.53 -13.04
C SER A 60 19.48 -15.53 -12.09
N TRP A 61 19.61 -16.57 -11.26
CA TRP A 61 20.75 -16.75 -10.36
C TRP A 61 22.11 -16.90 -11.10
N ARG A 62 22.14 -16.70 -12.43
CA ARG A 62 23.35 -16.82 -13.26
C ARG A 62 24.09 -15.53 -13.55
N ASP A 63 23.51 -14.35 -13.28
CA ASP A 63 24.23 -13.08 -13.47
C ASP A 63 24.75 -12.53 -12.13
N SER A 64 25.42 -13.39 -11.36
CA SER A 64 26.24 -12.98 -10.23
C SER A 64 27.61 -12.49 -10.72
N ASP A 65 27.62 -11.54 -11.66
CA ASP A 65 28.80 -10.76 -12.02
C ASP A 65 28.67 -9.36 -11.42
N ALA A 66 29.31 -9.25 -10.26
CA ALA A 66 29.90 -8.07 -9.65
C ALA A 66 29.87 -6.77 -10.48
N SER A 67 28.88 -5.89 -10.26
CA SER A 67 29.04 -4.45 -10.59
C SER A 67 27.94 -3.50 -10.06
N SER A 68 27.29 -3.77 -8.91
CA SER A 68 26.35 -2.76 -8.34
C SER A 68 26.26 -2.72 -6.81
N SER A 69 27.23 -3.29 -6.08
CA SER A 69 27.23 -3.30 -4.61
C SER A 69 27.42 -1.93 -3.95
N SER A 70 27.78 -0.89 -4.70
CA SER A 70 28.02 0.47 -4.18
C SER A 70 26.87 1.46 -4.36
N ALA A 71 25.80 1.08 -5.07
CA ALA A 71 24.60 1.91 -5.27
C ALA A 71 23.46 1.61 -4.27
N ARG A 72 23.63 0.64 -3.37
CA ARG A 72 22.70 0.33 -2.26
C ARG A 72 22.72 1.39 -1.12
N ARG A 73 23.05 2.65 -1.45
CA ARG A 73 23.07 3.75 -0.49
C ARG A 73 21.65 4.28 -0.29
N ASN A 74 21.08 4.02 0.88
CA ASN A 74 20.07 4.85 1.55
C ASN A 74 18.65 4.92 0.95
N TYR A 75 17.96 3.78 0.76
CA TYR A 75 16.51 3.83 0.62
C TYR A 75 15.85 2.97 1.70
N ASP A 76 15.42 3.60 2.80
CA ASP A 76 14.63 2.99 3.87
C ASP A 76 13.19 2.64 3.44
N GLY A 77 12.84 2.90 2.17
CA GLY A 77 11.51 2.77 1.59
C GLY A 77 10.97 4.12 1.08
N LEU A 78 9.87 4.06 0.33
CA LEU A 78 9.11 5.23 -0.09
C LEU A 78 8.20 5.70 1.05
N ASN A 79 8.40 6.92 1.55
CA ASN A 79 7.48 7.55 2.50
C ASN A 79 6.08 7.73 1.87
N VAL A 80 5.09 7.11 2.49
CA VAL A 80 3.68 7.16 2.07
C VAL A 80 2.80 7.57 3.24
N SER A 81 1.76 8.34 2.94
CA SER A 81 0.69 8.57 3.92
C SER A 81 -0.35 7.48 3.79
N VAL A 82 -0.76 6.87 4.89
CA VAL A 82 -1.85 5.90 4.96
C VAL A 82 -2.98 6.51 5.75
N TYR A 83 -4.15 6.60 5.11
CA TYR A 83 -5.38 7.06 5.73
C TYR A 83 -6.21 5.86 6.17
N VAL A 84 -6.90 5.97 7.31
CA VAL A 84 -7.91 5.00 7.77
C VAL A 84 -9.23 5.71 8.04
N GLU A 85 -10.26 4.91 8.32
CA GLU A 85 -11.57 5.39 8.75
C GLU A 85 -11.47 6.43 9.88
N GLY A 86 -12.35 7.44 9.86
CA GLY A 86 -12.28 8.59 10.76
C GLY A 86 -11.22 9.65 10.40
N GLY A 87 -10.51 9.49 9.27
CA GLY A 87 -9.63 10.52 8.70
C GLY A 87 -8.23 10.59 9.31
N TRP A 88 -7.85 9.60 10.13
CA TRP A 88 -6.50 9.52 10.68
C TRP A 88 -5.48 9.31 9.56
N ARG A 89 -4.37 10.07 9.62
CA ARG A 89 -3.26 10.00 8.68
C ARG A 89 -2.02 9.49 9.40
N LEU A 90 -1.41 8.46 8.83
CA LEU A 90 -0.21 7.83 9.34
C LEU A 90 0.92 7.89 8.31
N GLU A 91 2.15 8.11 8.75
CA GLU A 91 3.35 8.14 7.92
C GLU A 91 4.09 6.80 8.03
N LEU A 92 4.10 6.07 6.91
CA LEU A 92 4.69 4.73 6.80
C LEU A 92 5.62 4.65 5.59
N LEU A 93 6.29 3.52 5.44
CA LEU A 93 7.24 3.23 4.39
C LEU A 93 6.72 2.08 3.52
N LEU A 94 6.58 2.33 2.23
CA LEU A 94 6.41 1.28 1.22
C LEU A 94 7.79 0.75 0.84
N THR A 95 8.04 -0.54 1.08
CA THR A 95 9.35 -1.17 0.86
C THR A 95 9.19 -2.51 0.18
N HIS A 96 10.00 -2.77 -0.84
CA HIS A 96 10.17 -4.10 -1.43
C HIS A 96 11.44 -4.76 -0.85
N ASN A 97 11.29 -5.98 -0.34
CA ASN A 97 12.41 -6.81 0.06
C ASN A 97 12.84 -7.68 -1.11
N ASP A 98 14.02 -7.37 -1.62
CA ASP A 98 14.66 -8.11 -2.69
C ASP A 98 14.90 -9.60 -2.37
N GLU A 99 15.12 -9.98 -1.11
CA GLU A 99 15.45 -11.35 -0.72
C GLU A 99 14.20 -12.23 -0.63
N SER A 100 13.15 -11.76 0.04
CA SER A 100 11.89 -12.51 0.16
C SER A 100 10.95 -12.32 -1.03
N GLY A 101 11.13 -11.24 -1.80
CA GLY A 101 10.22 -10.83 -2.87
C GLY A 101 8.95 -10.13 -2.37
N ASP A 102 8.87 -9.85 -1.07
CA ASP A 102 7.70 -9.24 -0.45
C ASP A 102 7.69 -7.73 -0.61
N THR A 103 6.50 -7.16 -0.76
CA THR A 103 6.31 -5.71 -0.71
C THR A 103 5.43 -5.38 0.48
N VAL A 104 5.91 -4.54 1.39
CA VAL A 104 5.22 -4.25 2.65
C VAL A 104 5.05 -2.76 2.86
N ILE A 105 3.99 -2.40 3.59
CA ILE A 105 3.86 -1.11 4.26
C ILE A 105 4.31 -1.31 5.71
N ARG A 106 5.34 -0.60 6.15
CA ARG A 106 5.97 -0.79 7.46
C ARG A 106 6.33 0.55 8.11
N GLY A 107 6.62 0.54 9.40
CA GLY A 107 7.09 1.73 10.12
C GLY A 107 6.56 1.80 11.55
N ASN A 108 6.99 2.83 12.27
CA ASN A 108 6.67 2.98 13.70
C ASN A 108 5.19 3.22 13.96
N GLU A 109 4.45 3.78 12.98
CA GLU A 109 3.01 4.05 13.11
C GLU A 109 2.13 2.87 12.69
N LEU A 110 2.72 1.69 12.40
CA LEU A 110 1.94 0.52 12.00
C LEU A 110 1.04 0.01 13.13
N GLU A 111 1.47 0.17 14.38
CA GLU A 111 0.60 -0.13 15.54
C GLU A 111 -0.61 0.80 15.58
N LEU A 112 -0.42 2.09 15.26
CA LEU A 112 -1.51 3.06 15.16
C LEU A 112 -2.45 2.72 14.01
N LEU A 113 -1.93 2.22 12.88
CA LEU A 113 -2.74 1.73 11.76
C LEU A 113 -3.68 0.63 12.20
N ARG A 114 -3.17 -0.35 12.95
CA ARG A 114 -3.97 -1.46 13.50
C ARG A 114 -5.03 -0.97 14.48
N ARG A 115 -4.65 -0.04 15.37
CA ARG A 115 -5.52 0.49 16.42
C ARG A 115 -6.63 1.38 15.87
N PHE A 116 -6.31 2.34 15.01
CA PHE A 116 -7.29 3.27 14.45
C PHE A 116 -8.08 2.67 13.29
N GLY A 117 -7.49 1.74 12.52
CA GLY A 117 -8.22 0.96 11.53
C GLY A 117 -9.07 -0.18 12.12
N ASN A 118 -8.92 -0.47 13.42
CA ASN A 118 -9.60 -1.57 14.13
C ASN A 118 -9.49 -2.91 13.36
N PHE A 119 -8.31 -3.18 12.80
CA PHE A 119 -8.04 -4.38 12.01
C PHE A 119 -7.68 -5.56 12.91
N LYS A 120 -8.24 -6.72 12.60
CA LYS A 120 -7.97 -8.01 13.21
C LYS A 120 -7.68 -9.04 12.12
N GLU A 121 -6.99 -10.10 12.51
CA GLU A 121 -6.80 -11.25 11.61
C GLU A 121 -8.16 -11.74 11.11
N GLY A 122 -8.24 -11.96 9.81
CA GLY A 122 -9.45 -12.41 9.13
C GLY A 122 -10.37 -11.30 8.63
N ASP A 123 -10.17 -10.04 9.04
CA ASP A 123 -10.91 -8.90 8.48
C ASP A 123 -10.59 -8.72 7.00
N ASN A 124 -11.55 -8.21 6.22
CA ASN A 124 -11.29 -7.77 4.85
C ASN A 124 -11.04 -6.27 4.85
N VAL A 125 -9.94 -5.85 4.22
CA VAL A 125 -9.57 -4.44 4.09
C VAL A 125 -9.46 -4.08 2.62
N ALA A 126 -10.25 -3.11 2.18
CA ALA A 126 -10.10 -2.45 0.90
C ALA A 126 -8.93 -1.46 0.99
N ILE A 127 -7.96 -1.65 0.11
CA ILE A 127 -6.77 -0.80 0.00
C ILE A 127 -6.90 0.01 -1.28
N TRP A 128 -6.89 1.32 -1.14
CA TRP A 128 -6.97 2.28 -2.24
C TRP A 128 -5.63 2.99 -2.38
N MET A 129 -5.23 3.26 -3.62
CA MET A 129 -4.18 4.20 -3.95
C MET A 129 -4.81 5.57 -4.14
N VAL A 130 -4.18 6.58 -3.58
CA VAL A 130 -4.62 7.97 -3.69
C VAL A 130 -3.46 8.80 -4.22
N ARG A 131 -3.66 9.45 -5.36
CA ARG A 131 -2.70 10.40 -5.92
C ARG A 131 -3.29 11.79 -5.93
N HIS A 132 -2.60 12.73 -5.30
CA HIS A 132 -2.98 14.13 -5.31
C HIS A 132 -2.52 14.79 -6.61
N LEU A 133 -3.45 15.11 -7.50
CA LEU A 133 -3.16 15.70 -8.80
C LEU A 133 -3.07 17.23 -8.68
N ASP A 134 -2.00 17.73 -8.07
CA ASP A 134 -1.66 19.15 -8.15
C ASP A 134 -0.85 19.43 -9.41
N LYS A 135 -1.54 19.86 -10.48
CA LYS A 135 -0.91 20.18 -11.79
C LYS A 135 0.05 21.38 -11.72
N ARG A 136 0.00 22.20 -10.67
CA ARG A 136 0.85 23.40 -10.52
C ARG A 136 2.06 23.15 -9.62
N ASN A 137 1.99 22.16 -8.74
CA ASN A 137 3.06 21.88 -7.79
C ASN A 137 3.39 20.38 -7.75
N ARG A 138 4.42 19.98 -8.51
CA ARG A 138 4.89 18.58 -8.55
C ARG A 138 5.35 18.07 -7.17
N TYR A 139 5.77 18.95 -6.26
CA TYR A 139 6.16 18.57 -4.89
C TYR A 139 4.97 18.16 -4.00
N ARG A 140 3.72 18.37 -4.45
CA ARG A 140 2.49 17.92 -3.77
C ARG A 140 1.87 16.66 -4.38
N ASN A 141 2.52 16.04 -5.35
CA ASN A 141 2.06 14.79 -5.97
C ASN A 141 2.48 13.57 -5.14
N LYS A 142 2.12 13.56 -3.86
CA LYS A 142 2.49 12.48 -2.93
C LYS A 142 1.57 11.28 -3.17
N PHE A 143 2.17 10.11 -3.37
CA PHE A 143 1.46 8.85 -3.40
C PHE A 143 1.06 8.42 -1.99
N CYS A 144 -0.22 8.08 -1.82
CA CYS A 144 -0.81 7.74 -0.54
C CYS A 144 -1.66 6.47 -0.66
N PHE A 145 -2.00 5.87 0.48
CA PHE A 145 -2.96 4.79 0.56
C PHE A 145 -4.15 5.18 1.44
N CYS A 146 -5.30 4.58 1.19
CA CYS A 146 -6.43 4.59 2.12
C CYS A 146 -6.83 3.14 2.40
N PHE A 147 -6.95 2.80 3.68
CA PHE A 147 -7.31 1.48 4.17
C PHE A 147 -8.70 1.56 4.80
N VAL A 148 -9.64 0.80 4.26
CA VAL A 148 -11.04 0.78 4.71
C VAL A 148 -11.41 -0.65 5.07
N LYS A 149 -11.79 -0.87 6.34
CA LYS A 149 -12.31 -2.16 6.77
C LYS A 149 -13.68 -2.39 6.11
N ILE A 150 -13.88 -3.56 5.52
CA ILE A 150 -15.17 -3.94 4.95
C ILE A 150 -15.98 -4.68 6.00
N ASP A 151 -17.13 -4.11 6.35
CA ASP A 151 -18.14 -4.82 7.12
C ASP A 151 -19.19 -5.45 6.19
N TRP A 152 -19.04 -6.75 5.95
CA TRP A 152 -19.97 -7.50 5.11
C TRP A 152 -21.39 -7.60 5.71
N SER A 153 -21.56 -7.42 7.02
CA SER A 153 -22.89 -7.47 7.63
C SER A 153 -23.76 -6.29 7.20
N LEU A 154 -23.15 -5.12 6.98
CA LEU A 154 -23.83 -3.92 6.46
C LEU A 154 -24.20 -4.09 4.99
N MET A 155 -23.34 -4.75 4.19
CA MET A 155 -23.60 -5.04 2.78
C MET A 155 -24.75 -6.03 2.58
N ILE A 156 -24.86 -7.05 3.44
CA ILE A 156 -25.94 -8.06 3.36
C ILE A 156 -27.29 -7.42 3.73
N ALA A 157 -27.30 -6.48 4.68
CA ALA A 157 -28.50 -5.75 5.07
C ALA A 157 -29.04 -4.84 3.95
N GLU A 158 -28.16 -4.25 3.11
CA GLU A 158 -28.58 -3.44 1.96
C GLU A 158 -29.07 -4.31 0.77
N THR A 159 -28.56 -5.53 0.61
CA THR A 159 -28.97 -6.41 -0.51
C THR A 159 -30.42 -6.94 -0.42
N SER A 160 -31.14 -6.76 0.69
CA SER A 160 -32.57 -7.10 0.75
C SER A 160 -33.48 -6.02 0.16
N GLU A 161 -32.97 -4.84 -0.18
CA GLU A 161 -33.72 -3.75 -0.81
C GLU A 161 -32.83 -3.01 -1.84
N TYR A 162 -32.80 -3.53 -3.07
CA TYR A 162 -32.34 -2.88 -4.31
C TYR A 162 -31.44 -1.62 -4.19
N ASP A 163 -30.12 -1.82 -4.08
CA ASP A 163 -29.04 -1.13 -4.80
C ASP A 163 -27.74 -1.27 -3.99
N LEU A 164 -26.70 -1.89 -4.56
CA LEU A 164 -25.35 -1.90 -4.01
C LEU A 164 -24.75 -0.50 -4.08
N ARG A 165 -25.09 0.37 -3.12
CA ARG A 165 -24.35 1.59 -2.84
C ARG A 165 -23.39 1.28 -1.72
N LEU A 166 -22.11 1.11 -2.05
CA LEU A 166 -21.02 1.02 -1.07
C LEU A 166 -21.17 2.14 -0.03
N ALA A 167 -21.73 1.80 1.13
CA ALA A 167 -21.74 2.65 2.31
C ALA A 167 -20.32 2.68 2.87
N VAL A 168 -19.51 3.59 2.32
CA VAL A 168 -18.28 4.06 2.95
C VAL A 168 -18.70 5.26 3.80
N LEU A 169 -18.92 5.03 5.10
CA LEU A 169 -19.09 6.10 6.09
C LEU A 169 -17.73 6.58 6.61
#